data_AF-A0A8J6HP10-F1
#
_entry.id   AF-A0A8J6HP10-F1
#
_cell.length_a   1.000
_cell.length_b   1.000
_cell.length_c   1.000
_cell.angle_alpha   90.00
_cell.angle_beta   90.00
_cell.angle_gamma   90.00
#
_symmetry.space_group_name_H-M   'P 1'
#
loop_
_entity.id
_entity.type
_entity.pdbx_description
1 polymer ?
#
loop_
_entity_poly.entity_id
_entity_poly.type
_entity_poly.pdbx_seq_one_letter_code
_entity_poly.pdbx_strand_id
1 'polypeptide(L)'
;MSFRLLKYLFKVGKFLAITPSSLTIAKATLKEKIYGSSMIGLYTVALVVSLIYRVPQYSRYIHIKLTIHVILDIMLYMFCVQAIMVALLKRHLWYKLIRNLKITRDNKFPEKNYFPAFILWNAFFWAINIYLTCVFGKLIGVEFFKQYNVDSLQVYVQFITNFLTYAILKMLELRYKSVRYMLGCLVRLAKKLETNSTNTSLRRVKRNFLLLRETVDIFNDVFGWSILLNILHGSLQMVIYLDDALAGNATMSIDWMISDVSIILLYCTGTVVTILLCDSVLYETEHILTVAYKLEKYLPDENKQQLNAFINILTDNFPQFSAARFFFENNTLRSFFPTNKTE
;
A
#
# COMPACT_ATOMS: atom_id res chain seq x y z
N MET A 1 2.29 -6.58 -12.34
CA MET A 1 3.58 -6.01 -11.91
C MET A 1 4.68 -7.04 -12.10
N SER A 2 5.87 -6.65 -12.55
CA SER A 2 6.98 -7.59 -12.80
C SER A 2 7.94 -7.68 -11.61
N PHE A 3 8.51 -8.87 -11.38
CA PHE A 3 9.55 -9.03 -10.34
C PHE A 3 10.81 -8.21 -10.60
N ARG A 4 11.07 -7.79 -11.84
CA ARG A 4 12.19 -6.90 -12.18
C ARG A 4 12.00 -5.52 -11.55
N LEU A 5 10.81 -4.91 -11.70
CA LEU A 5 10.51 -3.63 -11.05
C LEU A 5 10.61 -3.75 -9.53
N LEU A 6 10.10 -4.83 -8.96
CA LEU A 6 10.17 -5.04 -7.52
C LEU A 6 11.63 -5.07 -7.02
N LYS A 7 12.55 -5.70 -7.76
CA LYS A 7 13.99 -5.65 -7.39
C LYS A 7 14.55 -4.23 -7.40
N TYR A 8 14.14 -3.37 -8.34
CA TYR A 8 14.54 -1.97 -8.36
C TYR A 8 13.97 -1.20 -7.17
N LEU A 9 12.69 -1.38 -6.85
CA LEU A 9 12.07 -0.76 -5.67
C LEU A 9 12.79 -1.18 -4.38
N PHE A 10 13.17 -2.45 -4.26
CA PHE A 10 13.96 -2.92 -3.12
C PHE A 10 15.38 -2.33 -3.11
N LYS A 11 15.99 -2.05 -4.27
CA LYS A 11 17.30 -1.38 -4.32
C LYS A 11 17.21 0.06 -3.83
N VAL A 12 16.18 0.80 -4.25
CA VAL A 12 15.92 2.18 -3.79
C VAL A 12 15.56 2.17 -2.30
N GLY A 13 14.65 1.30 -1.89
CA GLY A 13 14.26 1.17 -0.48
C GLY A 13 15.40 0.72 0.44
N LYS A 14 16.34 -0.11 -0.04
CA LYS A 14 17.54 -0.49 0.70
C LYS A 14 18.41 0.73 1.01
N PHE A 15 18.54 1.65 0.05
CA PHE A 15 19.28 2.91 0.25
C PHE A 15 18.62 3.82 1.29
N LEU A 16 17.30 3.71 1.48
CA LEU A 16 16.57 4.44 2.52
C LEU A 16 16.37 3.60 3.79
N ALA A 17 16.95 2.39 3.88
CA ALA A 17 16.74 1.39 4.93
C ALA A 17 15.28 0.93 5.15
N ILE A 18 14.37 1.17 4.20
CA ILE A 18 12.93 0.85 4.31
C ILE A 18 12.58 -0.51 3.68
N THR A 19 13.52 -1.16 2.99
CA THR A 19 13.36 -2.53 2.49
C THR A 19 14.59 -3.38 2.80
N PRO A 20 14.43 -4.71 2.97
CA PRO A 20 15.55 -5.59 3.25
C PRO A 20 16.52 -5.67 2.07
N SER A 21 17.82 -5.74 2.36
CA SER A 21 18.87 -5.68 1.34
C SER A 21 18.89 -6.86 0.36
N SER A 22 18.35 -8.00 0.80
CA SER A 22 18.30 -9.22 0.03
C SER A 22 16.98 -9.95 0.32
N LEU A 23 16.34 -10.35 -0.78
CA LEU A 23 15.13 -11.17 -0.82
C LEU A 23 15.38 -12.66 -0.57
N THR A 24 16.64 -13.07 -0.38
CA THR A 24 17.00 -14.49 -0.19
C THR A 24 17.37 -14.83 1.25
N ILE A 25 17.78 -13.84 2.04
CA ILE A 25 18.26 -14.04 3.42
C ILE A 25 17.13 -13.68 4.39
N ALA A 26 16.77 -14.60 5.27
CA ALA A 26 15.67 -14.41 6.22
C ALA A 26 16.06 -13.59 7.47
N LYS A 27 17.33 -13.62 7.88
CA LYS A 27 17.84 -12.95 9.08
C LYS A 27 18.64 -11.69 8.72
N ALA A 28 18.47 -10.62 9.50
CA ALA A 28 19.26 -9.39 9.35
C ALA A 28 20.69 -9.57 9.88
N THR A 29 21.66 -9.10 9.11
CA THR A 29 23.06 -9.02 9.52
C THR A 29 23.26 -7.85 10.50
N LEU A 30 24.29 -7.92 11.34
CA LEU A 30 24.61 -6.86 12.29
C LEU A 30 24.84 -5.50 11.57
N LYS A 31 25.48 -5.52 10.40
CA LYS A 31 25.71 -4.32 9.58
C LYS A 31 24.41 -3.63 9.17
N GLU A 32 23.39 -4.39 8.77
CA GLU A 32 22.09 -3.83 8.41
C GLU A 32 21.35 -3.26 9.61
N LYS A 33 21.46 -3.90 10.79
CA LYS A 33 20.89 -3.36 12.03
C LYS A 33 21.53 -2.03 12.40
N ILE A 34 22.86 -1.96 12.40
CA ILE A 34 23.60 -0.72 12.66
C ILE A 34 23.20 0.36 11.65
N TYR A 35 23.13 0.02 10.37
CA TYR A 35 22.72 0.97 9.33
C TYR A 35 21.29 1.48 9.53
N GLY A 36 20.32 0.59 9.78
CA GLY A 36 18.94 1.01 10.02
C GLY A 36 18.77 1.81 11.31
N SER A 37 19.47 1.45 12.40
CA SER A 37 19.51 2.25 13.63
C SER A 37 20.15 3.62 13.39
N SER A 38 21.21 3.69 12.59
CA SER A 38 21.83 4.97 12.18
C SER A 38 20.87 5.83 11.36
N MET A 39 20.08 5.24 10.46
CA MET A 39 19.07 5.97 9.68
C MET A 39 17.95 6.50 10.58
N ILE A 40 17.48 5.73 11.57
CA ILE A 40 16.52 6.23 12.57
C ILE A 40 17.11 7.43 13.31
N GLY A 41 18.33 7.31 13.84
CA GLY A 41 19.00 8.41 14.53
C GLY A 41 19.16 9.65 13.65
N LEU A 42 19.48 9.47 12.37
CA LEU A 42 19.55 10.55 11.39
C LEU A 42 18.19 11.25 11.22
N TYR A 43 17.09 10.48 11.05
CA TYR A 43 15.75 11.05 10.97
C TYR A 43 15.34 11.78 12.25
N THR A 44 15.71 11.26 13.44
CA THR A 44 15.42 11.91 14.72
C THR A 44 16.16 13.25 14.84
N VAL A 45 17.47 13.28 14.58
CA VAL A 45 18.27 14.52 14.65
C VAL A 45 17.76 15.52 13.61
N ALA A 46 17.48 15.07 12.39
CA ALA A 46 16.96 15.91 11.33
C ALA A 46 15.60 16.52 11.71
N LEU A 47 14.69 15.74 12.30
CA LEU A 47 13.40 16.24 12.80
C LEU A 47 13.60 17.28 13.91
N VAL A 48 14.46 17.01 14.90
CA VAL A 48 14.71 17.96 16.00
C VAL A 48 15.27 19.27 15.47
N VAL A 49 16.23 19.22 14.54
CA VAL A 49 16.79 20.41 13.89
C VAL A 49 15.70 21.16 13.11
N SER A 50 14.87 20.45 12.34
CA SER A 50 13.73 21.01 11.61
C SER A 50 12.76 21.73 12.56
N LEU A 51 12.40 21.10 13.68
CA LEU A 51 11.50 21.68 14.69
C LEU A 51 12.07 22.95 15.30
N ILE A 52 13.38 23.00 15.63
CA ILE A 52 14.04 24.21 16.15
C ILE A 52 13.88 25.38 15.18
N TYR A 53 14.06 25.14 13.88
CA TYR A 53 13.86 26.18 12.86
C TYR A 53 12.39 26.57 12.63
N ARG A 54 11.43 25.71 13.00
CA ARG A 54 9.98 25.98 12.89
C ARG A 54 9.38 26.68 14.10
N VAL A 55 10.05 26.69 15.26
CA VAL A 55 9.54 27.33 16.49
C VAL A 55 8.98 28.74 16.25
N PRO A 56 9.67 29.66 15.53
CA PRO A 56 9.17 31.02 15.32
C PRO A 56 7.90 31.11 14.47
N GLN A 57 7.67 30.13 13.59
CA GLN A 57 6.47 30.03 12.78
C GLN A 57 5.32 29.42 13.59
N TYR A 58 5.61 28.38 14.36
CA TYR A 58 4.64 27.69 15.21
C TYR A 58 4.09 28.59 16.32
N SER A 59 4.89 29.53 16.85
CA SER A 59 4.41 30.51 17.82
C SER A 59 3.37 31.48 17.26
N ARG A 60 3.16 31.53 15.94
CA ARG A 60 2.13 32.36 15.29
C ARG A 60 0.81 31.62 15.05
N TYR A 61 0.77 30.31 15.27
CA TYR A 61 -0.44 29.51 15.03
C TYR A 61 -1.40 29.52 16.22
N ILE A 62 -2.68 29.43 15.91
CA ILE A 62 -3.73 29.12 16.89
C ILE A 62 -3.46 27.70 17.43
N HIS A 63 -3.76 27.46 18.71
CA HIS A 63 -3.46 26.20 19.41
C HIS A 63 -3.93 24.95 18.68
N ILE A 64 -5.11 24.98 18.04
CA ILE A 64 -5.64 23.84 17.27
C ILE A 64 -4.75 23.56 16.05
N LYS A 65 -4.47 24.59 15.22
CA LYS A 65 -3.62 24.46 14.04
C LYS A 65 -2.21 23.99 14.40
N LEU A 66 -1.64 24.52 15.49
CA LEU A 66 -0.37 24.06 16.04
C LEU A 66 -0.40 22.57 16.40
N THR A 67 -1.44 22.14 17.11
CA THR A 67 -1.61 20.74 17.54
C THR A 67 -1.66 19.81 16.33
N ILE A 68 -2.43 20.16 15.28
CA ILE A 68 -2.52 19.32 14.08
C ILE A 68 -1.16 19.23 13.37
N HIS A 69 -0.43 20.34 13.23
CA HIS A 69 0.92 20.33 12.61
C HIS A 69 1.90 19.45 13.40
N VAL A 70 1.91 19.54 14.73
CA VAL A 70 2.75 18.68 15.57
C VAL A 70 2.37 17.21 15.40
N ILE A 71 1.08 16.89 15.33
CA ILE A 71 0.62 15.52 15.08
C ILE A 71 1.06 15.04 13.69
N LEU A 72 0.98 15.87 12.65
CA LEU A 72 1.45 15.52 11.31
C LEU A 72 2.94 15.19 11.28
N ASP A 73 3.78 16.02 11.92
CA ASP A 73 5.22 15.80 12.03
C ASP A 73 5.52 14.48 12.76
N ILE A 74 4.82 14.22 13.86
CA ILE A 74 4.94 12.95 14.61
C ILE A 74 4.51 11.77 13.73
N MET A 75 3.39 11.86 13.00
CA MET A 75 2.91 10.79 12.13
C MET A 75 3.89 10.46 11.00
N LEU A 76 4.45 11.49 10.35
CA LEU A 76 5.39 11.33 9.26
C LEU A 76 6.73 10.72 9.76
N TYR A 77 7.19 11.15 10.92
CA TYR A 77 8.34 10.54 11.60
C TYR A 77 8.07 9.08 12.00
N MET A 78 6.94 8.81 12.65
CA MET A 78 6.52 7.45 13.02
C MET A 78 6.42 6.55 11.79
N PHE A 79 5.95 7.07 10.65
CA PHE A 79 5.90 6.33 9.39
C PHE A 79 7.30 5.89 8.95
N CYS A 80 8.27 6.81 8.94
CA CYS A 80 9.64 6.50 8.55
C CYS A 80 10.30 5.48 9.47
N VAL A 81 10.17 5.67 10.79
CA VAL A 81 10.69 4.73 11.79
C VAL A 81 10.04 3.36 11.62
N GLN A 82 8.72 3.30 11.44
CA GLN A 82 8.01 2.04 11.27
C GLN A 82 8.44 1.32 9.99
N ALA A 83 8.62 2.02 8.88
CA ALA A 83 9.09 1.43 7.62
C ALA A 83 10.47 0.77 7.80
N ILE A 84 11.40 1.43 8.51
CA ILE A 84 12.73 0.89 8.83
C ILE A 84 12.60 -0.31 9.78
N MET A 85 11.81 -0.19 10.84
CA MET A 85 11.62 -1.25 11.84
C MET A 85 11.03 -2.51 11.22
N VAL A 86 10.05 -2.37 10.33
CA VAL A 86 9.47 -3.49 9.57
C VAL A 86 10.53 -4.14 8.67
N ALA A 87 11.37 -3.35 7.99
CA ALA A 87 12.44 -3.88 7.15
C ALA A 87 13.49 -4.68 7.94
N LEU A 88 13.81 -4.23 9.17
CA LEU A 88 14.80 -4.88 10.04
C LEU A 88 14.23 -6.09 10.79
N LEU A 89 13.10 -5.93 11.48
CA LEU A 89 12.56 -6.91 12.41
C LEU A 89 11.67 -7.95 11.72
N LYS A 90 10.88 -7.53 10.73
CA LYS A 90 9.92 -8.40 10.02
C LYS A 90 10.48 -8.94 8.70
N ARG A 91 11.80 -9.09 8.58
CA ARG A 91 12.45 -9.58 7.35
C ARG A 91 11.98 -10.98 6.90
N HIS A 92 11.69 -11.86 7.86
CA HIS A 92 11.15 -13.19 7.55
C HIS A 92 9.79 -13.12 6.85
N LEU A 93 8.95 -12.13 7.19
CA LEU A 93 7.67 -11.87 6.53
C LEU A 93 7.89 -11.38 5.10
N TRP A 94 8.81 -10.47 4.87
CA TRP A 94 9.19 -10.04 3.51
C TRP A 94 9.63 -11.21 2.62
N TYR A 95 10.49 -12.07 3.16
CA TYR A 95 10.94 -13.27 2.44
C TYR A 95 9.75 -14.16 2.07
N LYS A 96 8.86 -14.43 3.04
CA LYS A 96 7.68 -15.29 2.85
C LYS A 96 6.68 -14.68 1.86
N LEU A 97 6.42 -13.38 1.95
CA LEU A 97 5.60 -12.61 1.01
C LEU A 97 6.09 -12.78 -0.43
N ILE A 98 7.37 -12.51 -0.69
CA ILE A 98 7.95 -12.62 -2.04
C ILE A 98 7.99 -14.08 -2.51
N ARG A 99 8.26 -15.04 -1.61
CA ARG A 99 8.25 -16.47 -1.92
C ARG A 99 6.85 -16.92 -2.35
N ASN A 100 5.81 -16.57 -1.59
CA ASN A 100 4.43 -16.96 -1.90
C ASN A 100 3.99 -16.36 -3.25
N LEU A 101 4.29 -15.09 -3.52
CA LEU A 101 4.00 -14.43 -4.81
C LEU A 101 4.71 -15.08 -6.01
N LYS A 102 5.88 -15.70 -5.79
CA LYS A 102 6.61 -16.47 -6.82
C LYS A 102 6.01 -17.85 -7.03
N ILE A 103 5.60 -18.54 -5.96
CA ILE A 103 5.03 -19.89 -6.03
C ILE A 103 3.68 -19.86 -6.76
N THR A 104 2.87 -18.84 -6.51
CA THR A 104 1.55 -18.67 -7.13
C THR A 104 1.61 -18.07 -8.54
N ARG A 105 2.82 -17.86 -9.08
CA ARG A 105 2.99 -17.32 -10.42
C ARG A 105 2.49 -18.31 -11.47
N ASP A 106 1.64 -17.80 -12.36
CA ASP A 106 1.18 -18.51 -13.54
C ASP A 106 1.77 -17.84 -14.80
N ASN A 107 2.35 -18.66 -15.67
CA ASN A 107 2.97 -18.20 -16.93
C ASN A 107 1.94 -17.69 -17.94
N LYS A 108 0.66 -18.05 -17.79
CA LYS A 108 -0.42 -17.60 -18.67
C LYS A 108 -0.75 -16.11 -18.53
N PHE A 109 -0.38 -15.49 -17.41
CA PHE A 109 -0.58 -14.06 -17.15
C PHE A 109 0.77 -13.34 -17.24
N PRO A 110 1.20 -12.91 -18.45
CA PRO A 110 2.48 -12.25 -18.61
C PRO A 110 2.51 -10.98 -17.75
N GLU A 111 3.60 -10.82 -17.01
CA GLU A 111 3.81 -9.65 -16.18
C GLU A 111 4.09 -8.45 -17.08
N LYS A 112 3.18 -7.46 -17.09
CA LYS A 112 3.44 -6.19 -17.79
C LYS A 112 4.66 -5.49 -17.18
N ASN A 113 5.47 -4.86 -18.02
CA ASN A 113 6.61 -4.06 -17.58
C ASN A 113 6.14 -2.66 -17.14
N TYR A 114 6.06 -2.44 -15.83
CA TYR A 114 5.66 -1.16 -15.25
C TYR A 114 6.85 -0.26 -14.89
N PHE A 115 8.06 -0.61 -15.33
CA PHE A 115 9.23 0.22 -15.08
C PHE A 115 9.09 1.67 -15.62
N PRO A 116 8.55 1.92 -16.83
CA PRO A 116 8.31 3.29 -17.29
C PRO A 116 7.32 4.05 -16.40
N ALA A 117 6.28 3.38 -15.90
CA ALA A 117 5.32 3.98 -14.99
C ALA A 117 5.98 4.42 -13.67
N PHE A 118 6.90 3.61 -13.12
CA PHE A 118 7.66 3.99 -11.93
C PHE A 118 8.53 5.23 -12.15
N ILE A 119 9.23 5.31 -13.28
CA ILE A 119 10.04 6.49 -13.63
C ILE A 119 9.13 7.72 -13.77
N LEU A 120 8.01 7.57 -14.48
CA LEU A 120 7.05 8.66 -14.69
C LEU A 120 6.51 9.19 -13.35
N TRP A 121 6.10 8.30 -12.44
CA TRP A 121 5.61 8.70 -11.12
C TRP A 121 6.69 9.35 -10.25
N ASN A 122 7.97 8.91 -10.33
CA ASN A 122 9.06 9.61 -9.65
C ASN A 122 9.31 11.00 -10.24
N ALA A 123 9.31 11.10 -11.57
CA ALA A 123 9.49 12.38 -12.24
C ALA A 123 8.36 13.36 -11.87
N PHE A 124 7.12 12.89 -11.85
CA PHE A 124 5.96 13.66 -11.40
C PHE A 124 6.08 14.09 -9.94
N PHE A 125 6.47 13.17 -9.04
CA PHE A 125 6.73 13.48 -7.63
C PHE A 125 7.77 14.59 -7.47
N TRP A 126 8.92 14.47 -8.13
CA TRP A 126 9.98 15.46 -8.03
C TRP A 126 9.61 16.78 -8.69
N ALA A 127 8.87 16.78 -9.80
CA ALA A 127 8.35 17.99 -10.42
C ALA A 127 7.44 18.77 -9.47
N ILE A 128 6.52 18.09 -8.77
CA ILE A 128 5.67 18.72 -7.75
C ILE A 128 6.52 19.26 -6.60
N ASN A 129 7.45 18.46 -6.06
CA ASN A 129 8.29 18.91 -4.94
C ASN A 129 9.16 20.12 -5.30
N ILE A 130 9.73 20.15 -6.51
CA ILE A 130 10.49 21.30 -7.02
C ILE A 130 9.58 22.51 -7.17
N TYR A 131 8.37 22.34 -7.73
CA TYR A 131 7.39 23.40 -7.84
C TYR A 131 7.03 23.99 -6.47
N LEU A 132 6.67 23.15 -5.50
CA LEU A 132 6.34 23.58 -4.13
C LEU A 132 7.53 24.31 -3.48
N THR A 133 8.74 23.78 -3.66
CA THR A 133 9.97 24.41 -3.16
C THR A 133 10.20 25.80 -3.76
N CYS A 134 9.93 25.97 -5.06
CA CYS A 134 10.03 27.26 -5.73
C CYS A 134 8.97 28.25 -5.24
N VAL A 135 7.73 27.81 -5.05
CA VAL A 135 6.63 28.66 -4.55
C VAL A 135 6.91 29.10 -3.11
N PHE A 136 7.14 28.15 -2.19
CA PHE A 136 7.41 28.48 -0.80
C PHE A 136 8.76 29.16 -0.60
N GLY A 137 9.77 28.86 -1.41
CA GLY A 137 11.05 29.55 -1.40
C GLY A 137 10.95 31.03 -1.80
N LYS A 138 10.02 31.40 -2.70
CA LYS A 138 9.74 32.82 -3.01
C LYS A 138 9.04 33.53 -1.85
N LEU A 139 8.23 32.81 -1.08
CA LEU A 139 7.38 33.38 -0.02
C LEU A 139 8.11 33.52 1.32
N ILE A 140 8.81 32.45 1.73
CA ILE A 140 9.48 32.33 3.03
C ILE A 140 10.99 32.63 2.89
N GLY A 141 11.53 32.55 1.68
CA GLY A 141 12.96 32.71 1.42
C GLY A 141 13.76 31.43 1.67
N VAL A 142 15.07 31.60 1.88
CA VAL A 142 16.03 30.50 2.08
C VAL A 142 15.74 29.70 3.36
N GLU A 143 15.02 30.28 4.32
CA GLU A 143 14.62 29.58 5.55
C GLU A 143 13.71 28.37 5.28
N PHE A 144 12.95 28.40 4.19
CA PHE A 144 12.12 27.27 3.78
C PHE A 144 12.93 25.97 3.67
N PHE A 145 14.11 26.03 3.05
CA PHE A 145 14.96 24.85 2.91
C PHE A 145 15.44 24.33 4.26
N LYS A 146 15.80 25.22 5.19
CA LYS A 146 16.23 24.82 6.54
C LYS A 146 15.10 24.14 7.31
N GLN A 147 13.87 24.61 7.11
CA GLN A 147 12.69 24.11 7.79
C GLN A 147 12.13 22.84 7.17
N TYR A 148 12.14 22.66 5.84
CA TYR A 148 11.34 21.61 5.18
C TYR A 148 12.13 20.58 4.37
N ASN A 149 13.46 20.70 4.25
CA ASN A 149 14.26 19.69 3.53
C ASN A 149 14.13 18.27 4.09
N VAL A 150 13.99 18.16 5.42
CA VAL A 150 13.82 16.87 6.10
C VAL A 150 12.48 16.25 5.74
N ASP A 151 11.43 17.04 5.71
CA ASP A 151 10.09 16.59 5.34
C ASP A 151 10.08 16.09 3.90
N SER A 152 10.69 16.82 2.95
CA SER A 152 10.81 16.35 1.57
C SER A 152 11.42 14.95 1.47
N LEU A 153 12.42 14.64 2.30
CA LEU A 153 13.01 13.31 2.37
C LEU A 153 12.05 12.27 3.00
N GLN A 154 11.36 12.61 4.08
CA GLN A 154 10.40 11.73 4.75
C GLN A 154 9.18 11.44 3.85
N VAL A 155 8.70 12.45 3.14
CA VAL A 155 7.62 12.34 2.14
C VAL A 155 8.05 11.48 0.97
N TYR A 156 9.32 11.56 0.56
CA TYR A 156 9.85 10.64 -0.46
C TYR A 156 9.90 9.19 0.05
N VAL A 157 10.25 8.95 1.31
CA VAL A 157 10.15 7.61 1.94
C VAL A 157 8.71 7.11 1.89
N GLN A 158 7.74 7.96 2.24
CA GLN A 158 6.31 7.65 2.17
C GLN A 158 5.86 7.30 0.75
N PHE A 159 6.28 8.10 -0.25
CA PHE A 159 6.02 7.84 -1.66
C PHE A 159 6.57 6.47 -2.11
N ILE A 160 7.83 6.14 -1.78
CA ILE A 160 8.43 4.85 -2.17
C ILE A 160 7.72 3.68 -1.48
N THR A 161 7.38 3.80 -0.20
CA THR A 161 6.61 2.77 0.52
C THR A 161 5.22 2.60 -0.10
N ASN A 162 4.53 3.69 -0.46
CA ASN A 162 3.21 3.62 -1.11
C ASN A 162 3.29 2.96 -2.48
N PHE A 163 4.30 3.29 -3.28
CA PHE A 163 4.51 2.66 -4.58
C PHE A 163 4.86 1.16 -4.43
N LEU A 164 5.58 0.78 -3.37
CA LEU A 164 5.88 -0.60 -3.05
C LEU A 164 4.62 -1.37 -2.65
N THR A 165 3.76 -0.79 -1.81
CA THR A 165 2.44 -1.32 -1.45
C THR A 165 1.59 -1.54 -2.69
N TYR A 166 1.48 -0.52 -3.55
CA TYR A 166 0.81 -0.59 -4.85
C TYR A 166 1.34 -1.75 -5.70
N ALA A 167 2.66 -1.88 -5.81
CA ALA A 167 3.27 -2.91 -6.65
C ALA A 167 2.93 -4.33 -6.16
N ILE A 168 2.92 -4.54 -4.84
CA ILE A 168 2.60 -5.83 -4.22
C ILE A 168 1.11 -6.14 -4.32
N LEU A 169 0.22 -5.18 -4.06
CA LEU A 169 -1.22 -5.34 -4.26
C LEU A 169 -1.56 -5.67 -5.72
N LYS A 170 -0.92 -5.00 -6.68
CA LYS A 170 -1.07 -5.35 -8.10
C LYS A 170 -0.55 -6.74 -8.44
N MET A 171 0.47 -7.25 -7.74
CA MET A 171 0.88 -8.65 -7.90
C MET A 171 -0.18 -9.59 -7.32
N LEU A 172 -0.68 -9.32 -6.11
CA LEU A 172 -1.75 -10.10 -5.47
C LEU A 172 -3.00 -10.18 -6.35
N GLU A 173 -3.50 -9.04 -6.83
CA GLU A 173 -4.66 -8.94 -7.73
C GLU A 173 -4.49 -9.85 -8.95
N LEU A 174 -3.31 -9.82 -9.60
CA LEU A 174 -3.03 -10.68 -10.74
C LEU A 174 -3.00 -12.18 -10.38
N ARG A 175 -2.58 -12.54 -9.16
CA ARG A 175 -2.59 -13.94 -8.71
C ARG A 175 -4.00 -14.43 -8.40
N TYR A 176 -4.85 -13.60 -7.79
CA TYR A 176 -6.27 -13.92 -7.61
C TYR A 176 -6.98 -14.08 -8.97
N LYS A 177 -6.72 -13.19 -9.93
CA LYS A 177 -7.21 -13.33 -11.31
C LYS A 177 -6.78 -14.65 -11.98
N SER A 178 -5.55 -15.09 -11.73
CA SER A 178 -5.06 -16.39 -12.22
C SER A 178 -5.79 -17.56 -11.57
N VAL A 179 -6.05 -17.51 -10.25
CA VAL A 179 -6.86 -18.53 -9.55
C VAL A 179 -8.28 -18.59 -10.11
N ARG A 180 -8.93 -17.44 -10.32
CA ARG A 180 -10.24 -17.36 -10.99
C ARG A 180 -10.22 -18.00 -12.37
N TYR A 181 -9.20 -17.70 -13.17
CA TYR A 181 -9.06 -18.27 -14.51
C TYR A 181 -8.88 -19.80 -14.47
N MET A 182 -8.02 -20.32 -13.58
CA MET A 182 -7.85 -21.77 -13.40
C MET A 182 -9.16 -22.46 -13.03
N LEU A 183 -9.94 -21.86 -12.12
CA LEU A 183 -11.24 -22.38 -11.73
C LEU A 183 -12.26 -22.29 -12.87
N GLY A 184 -12.24 -21.22 -13.66
CA GLY A 184 -13.07 -21.09 -14.86
C GLY A 184 -12.73 -22.14 -15.93
N CYS A 185 -11.45 -22.48 -16.11
CA CYS A 185 -11.03 -23.59 -16.95
C CYS A 185 -11.58 -24.93 -16.42
N LEU A 186 -11.58 -25.13 -15.10
CA LEU A 186 -12.16 -26.33 -14.49
C LEU A 186 -13.65 -26.46 -14.75
N VAL A 187 -14.41 -25.38 -14.68
CA VAL A 187 -15.84 -25.38 -15.04
C VAL A 187 -16.04 -25.83 -16.50
N ARG A 188 -15.18 -25.38 -17.42
CA ARG A 188 -15.26 -25.78 -18.83
C ARG A 188 -14.91 -27.27 -19.04
N LEU A 189 -13.96 -27.79 -18.27
CA LEU A 189 -13.58 -29.21 -18.33
C LEU A 189 -14.64 -30.11 -17.71
N ALA A 190 -15.21 -29.71 -16.57
CA ALA A 190 -16.31 -30.45 -15.93
C ALA A 190 -17.52 -30.59 -16.87
N LYS A 191 -17.86 -29.53 -17.62
CA LYS A 191 -18.89 -29.58 -18.67
C LYS A 191 -18.59 -30.60 -19.79
N LYS A 192 -17.32 -30.93 -20.03
CA LYS A 192 -16.88 -31.89 -21.04
C LYS A 192 -16.72 -33.32 -20.49
N LEU A 193 -17.16 -33.58 -19.25
CA LEU A 193 -17.15 -34.90 -18.60
C LEU A 193 -15.74 -35.53 -18.40
N GLU A 194 -14.68 -34.73 -18.38
CA GLU A 194 -13.33 -35.23 -18.06
C GLU A 194 -13.11 -35.31 -16.53
N THR A 195 -13.62 -36.37 -15.90
CA THR A 195 -13.71 -36.47 -14.43
C THR A 195 -12.34 -36.53 -13.73
N ASN A 196 -11.37 -37.28 -14.26
CA ASN A 196 -10.10 -37.53 -13.56
C ASN A 196 -9.13 -36.33 -13.51
N SER A 197 -9.20 -35.39 -14.48
CA SER A 197 -8.33 -34.20 -14.52
C SER A 197 -8.79 -33.08 -13.58
N THR A 198 -10.06 -33.12 -13.15
CA THR A 198 -10.69 -32.08 -12.33
C THR A 198 -10.18 -32.07 -10.88
N ASN A 199 -10.02 -33.23 -10.25
CA ASN A 199 -9.61 -33.33 -8.84
C ASN A 199 -8.19 -32.82 -8.58
N THR A 200 -7.22 -33.22 -9.41
CA THR A 200 -5.82 -32.74 -9.29
C THR A 200 -5.74 -31.22 -9.47
N SER A 201 -6.54 -30.69 -10.39
CA SER A 201 -6.59 -29.25 -10.67
C SER A 201 -7.29 -28.47 -9.55
N LEU A 202 -8.37 -28.99 -8.97
CA LEU A 202 -9.04 -28.38 -7.81
C LEU A 202 -8.12 -28.33 -6.59
N ARG A 203 -7.35 -29.39 -6.32
CA ARG A 203 -6.34 -29.38 -5.24
C ARG A 203 -5.27 -28.31 -5.45
N ARG A 204 -4.85 -28.09 -6.70
CA ARG A 204 -3.90 -27.03 -7.06
C ARG A 204 -4.50 -25.63 -6.84
N VAL A 205 -5.74 -25.40 -7.25
CA VAL A 205 -6.49 -24.15 -7.03
C VAL A 205 -6.62 -23.87 -5.54
N LYS A 206 -7.05 -24.87 -4.75
CA LYS A 206 -7.15 -24.79 -3.28
C LYS A 206 -5.84 -24.39 -2.63
N ARG A 207 -4.74 -25.06 -2.99
CA ARG A 207 -3.41 -24.73 -2.46
C ARG A 207 -2.99 -23.30 -2.79
N ASN A 208 -3.21 -22.87 -4.04
CA ASN A 208 -2.87 -21.52 -4.46
C ASN A 208 -3.70 -20.46 -3.73
N PHE A 209 -5.00 -20.70 -3.53
CA PHE A 209 -5.87 -19.80 -2.78
C PHE A 209 -5.41 -19.65 -1.32
N LEU A 210 -5.14 -20.76 -0.63
CA LEU A 210 -4.65 -20.74 0.75
C LEU A 210 -3.32 -20.00 0.89
N LEU A 211 -2.39 -20.20 -0.06
CA LEU A 211 -1.14 -19.44 -0.10
C LEU A 211 -1.38 -17.95 -0.34
N LEU A 212 -2.35 -17.57 -1.17
CA LEU A 212 -2.68 -16.16 -1.38
C LEU A 212 -3.32 -15.52 -0.15
N ARG A 213 -4.22 -16.21 0.54
CA ARG A 213 -4.78 -15.76 1.83
C ARG A 213 -3.65 -15.51 2.84
N GLU A 214 -2.77 -16.48 3.02
CA GLU A 214 -1.60 -16.31 3.88
C GLU A 214 -0.72 -15.12 3.43
N THR A 215 -0.63 -14.88 2.12
CA THR A 215 0.11 -13.72 1.57
C THR A 215 -0.55 -12.39 1.92
N VAL A 216 -1.89 -12.32 1.94
CA VAL A 216 -2.66 -11.15 2.39
C VAL A 216 -2.45 -10.91 3.89
N ASP A 217 -2.45 -11.95 4.70
CA ASP A 217 -2.17 -11.83 6.15
C ASP A 217 -0.76 -11.27 6.40
N ILE A 218 0.24 -11.79 5.69
CA ILE A 218 1.61 -11.30 5.75
C ILE A 218 1.70 -9.84 5.24
N PHE A 219 0.95 -9.50 4.20
CA PHE A 219 0.89 -8.15 3.67
C PHE A 219 0.36 -7.17 4.73
N ASN A 220 -0.72 -7.52 5.43
CA ASN A 220 -1.25 -6.69 6.51
C ASN A 220 -0.25 -6.52 7.65
N ASP A 221 0.49 -7.57 8.01
CA ASP A 221 1.51 -7.49 9.06
C ASP A 221 2.70 -6.59 8.67
N VAL A 222 3.02 -6.49 7.37
CA VAL A 222 4.10 -5.65 6.85
C VAL A 222 3.65 -4.21 6.62
N PHE A 223 2.50 -3.98 5.97
CA PHE A 223 2.05 -2.67 5.51
C PHE A 223 0.90 -2.07 6.30
N GLY A 224 0.21 -2.82 7.15
CA GLY A 224 -1.01 -2.37 7.82
C GLY A 224 -0.81 -1.08 8.64
N TRP A 225 0.31 -0.95 9.34
CA TRP A 225 0.66 0.28 10.06
C TRP A 225 0.98 1.44 9.12
N SER A 226 1.69 1.20 8.02
CA SER A 226 1.97 2.23 7.02
C SER A 226 0.68 2.74 6.38
N ILE A 227 -0.26 1.85 6.04
CA ILE A 227 -1.58 2.21 5.51
C ILE A 227 -2.35 3.06 6.53
N LEU A 228 -2.39 2.64 7.81
CA LEU A 228 -3.05 3.40 8.87
C LEU A 228 -2.47 4.82 9.01
N LEU A 229 -1.14 4.92 9.12
CA LEU A 229 -0.46 6.20 9.27
C LEU A 229 -0.68 7.12 8.05
N ASN A 230 -0.73 6.56 6.84
CA ASN A 230 -1.06 7.33 5.63
C ASN A 230 -2.49 7.86 5.63
N ILE A 231 -3.47 7.04 6.05
CA ILE A 231 -4.88 7.45 6.14
C ILE A 231 -5.02 8.60 7.15
N LEU A 232 -4.45 8.42 8.34
CA LEU A 232 -4.49 9.44 9.40
C LEU A 232 -3.79 10.73 8.96
N HIS A 233 -2.56 10.62 8.45
CA HIS A 233 -1.80 11.77 7.95
C HIS A 233 -2.55 12.50 6.83
N GLY A 234 -3.02 11.78 5.81
CA GLY A 234 -3.80 12.36 4.72
C GLY A 234 -5.09 13.02 5.19
N SER A 235 -5.81 12.43 6.14
CA SER A 235 -7.05 13.01 6.69
C SER A 235 -6.80 14.32 7.45
N LEU A 236 -5.76 14.38 8.28
CA LEU A 236 -5.41 15.61 9.03
C LEU A 236 -4.90 16.69 8.08
N GLN A 237 -4.14 16.30 7.08
CA GLN A 237 -3.62 17.20 6.06
C GLN A 237 -4.76 17.81 5.23
N MET A 238 -5.73 17.01 4.83
CA MET A 238 -6.96 17.51 4.19
C MET A 238 -7.68 18.55 5.05
N VAL A 239 -7.80 18.31 6.37
CA VAL A 239 -8.44 19.27 7.28
C VAL A 239 -7.70 20.61 7.30
N ILE A 240 -6.36 20.61 7.39
CA ILE A 240 -5.57 21.85 7.39
C ILE A 240 -5.74 22.61 6.07
N TYR A 241 -5.59 21.93 4.94
CA TYR A 241 -5.64 22.62 3.65
C TYR A 241 -7.05 23.08 3.28
N LEU A 242 -8.09 22.37 3.72
CA LEU A 242 -9.46 22.83 3.57
C LEU A 242 -9.74 24.03 4.48
N ASP A 243 -9.26 24.03 5.72
CA ASP A 243 -9.35 25.19 6.63
C ASP A 243 -8.64 26.41 6.03
N ASP A 244 -7.42 26.23 5.52
CA ASP A 244 -6.65 27.32 4.89
C ASP A 244 -7.31 27.82 3.59
N ALA A 245 -7.91 26.94 2.79
CA ALA A 245 -8.65 27.32 1.59
C ALA A 245 -9.96 28.06 1.92
N LEU A 246 -10.65 27.71 3.01
CA LEU A 246 -11.90 28.34 3.44
C LEU A 246 -11.67 29.64 4.21
N ALA A 247 -10.61 29.70 5.02
CA ALA A 247 -10.20 30.89 5.77
C ALA A 247 -9.47 31.93 4.90
N GLY A 248 -9.15 31.59 3.65
CA GLY A 248 -8.44 32.43 2.71
C GLY A 248 -9.11 33.80 2.53
N ASN A 249 -8.37 34.86 2.88
CA ASN A 249 -8.71 36.24 2.52
C ASN A 249 -8.80 36.38 0.98
N ALA A 250 -9.61 37.32 0.50
CA ALA A 250 -9.81 37.62 -0.94
C ALA A 250 -8.52 37.97 -1.74
N THR A 251 -7.36 37.96 -1.10
CA THR A 251 -6.03 38.28 -1.65
C THR A 251 -5.12 37.05 -1.83
N MET A 252 -5.61 35.83 -1.62
CA MET A 252 -4.80 34.62 -1.77
C MET A 252 -4.37 34.44 -3.24
N SER A 253 -3.06 34.36 -3.49
CA SER A 253 -2.52 34.16 -4.84
C SER A 253 -2.95 32.80 -5.40
N ILE A 254 -3.24 32.75 -6.70
CA ILE A 254 -3.55 31.50 -7.43
C ILE A 254 -2.46 30.44 -7.19
N ASP A 255 -1.21 30.84 -7.04
CA ASP A 255 -0.08 29.93 -6.78
C ASP A 255 -0.22 29.17 -5.44
N TRP A 256 -0.82 29.80 -4.42
CA TRP A 256 -1.08 29.14 -3.14
C TRP A 256 -2.15 28.06 -3.28
N MET A 257 -3.27 28.39 -3.92
CA MET A 257 -4.36 27.44 -4.14
C MET A 257 -3.90 26.23 -4.97
N ILE A 258 -3.10 26.46 -6.01
CA ILE A 258 -2.51 25.37 -6.82
C ILE A 258 -1.58 24.51 -5.97
N SER A 259 -0.78 25.12 -5.08
CA SER A 259 0.13 24.39 -4.18
C SER A 259 -0.63 23.51 -3.20
N ASP A 260 -1.67 24.04 -2.55
CA ASP A 260 -2.50 23.30 -1.58
C ASP A 260 -3.20 22.12 -2.25
N VAL A 261 -3.81 22.34 -3.42
CA VAL A 261 -4.44 21.28 -4.21
C VAL A 261 -3.42 20.23 -4.66
N SER A 262 -2.23 20.66 -5.08
CA SER A 262 -1.15 19.74 -5.50
C SER A 262 -0.69 18.85 -4.35
N ILE A 263 -0.57 19.42 -3.14
CA ILE A 263 -0.21 18.70 -1.93
C ILE A 263 -1.31 17.68 -1.59
N ILE A 264 -2.57 18.12 -1.51
CA ILE A 264 -3.72 17.23 -1.28
C ILE A 264 -3.69 16.06 -2.26
N LEU A 265 -3.57 16.35 -3.56
CA LEU A 265 -3.55 15.31 -4.60
C LEU A 265 -2.38 14.36 -4.40
N LEU A 266 -1.19 14.85 -4.06
CA LEU A 266 -0.01 14.02 -3.88
C LEU A 266 -0.19 13.00 -2.74
N TYR A 267 -0.68 13.42 -1.58
CA TYR A 267 -0.84 12.54 -0.42
C TYR A 267 -2.08 11.64 -0.51
N CYS A 268 -3.21 12.19 -0.96
CA CYS A 268 -4.46 11.45 -1.04
C CYS A 268 -4.45 10.39 -2.14
N THR A 269 -3.79 10.65 -3.28
CA THR A 269 -3.78 9.71 -4.41
C THR A 269 -3.17 8.36 -4.01
N GLY A 270 -2.04 8.36 -3.28
CA GLY A 270 -1.40 7.12 -2.84
C GLY A 270 -2.30 6.26 -1.95
N THR A 271 -2.99 6.91 -1.00
CA THR A 271 -3.90 6.25 -0.06
C THR A 271 -5.14 5.71 -0.77
N VAL A 272 -5.80 6.54 -1.58
CA VAL A 272 -7.00 6.16 -2.34
C VAL A 272 -6.70 5.00 -3.29
N VAL A 273 -5.59 5.07 -4.03
CA VAL A 273 -5.19 3.98 -4.93
C VAL A 273 -4.93 2.68 -4.16
N THR A 274 -4.34 2.75 -2.97
CA THR A 274 -4.10 1.56 -2.14
C THR A 274 -5.42 0.92 -1.72
N ILE A 275 -6.36 1.72 -1.22
CA ILE A 275 -7.70 1.27 -0.80
C ILE A 275 -8.45 0.61 -1.97
N LEU A 276 -8.49 1.27 -3.13
CA LEU A 276 -9.14 0.74 -4.34
C LEU A 276 -8.53 -0.59 -4.81
N LEU A 277 -7.24 -0.81 -4.57
CA LEU A 277 -6.59 -2.07 -4.91
C LEU A 277 -6.87 -3.19 -3.93
N CYS A 278 -6.95 -2.88 -2.64
CA CYS A 278 -7.44 -3.83 -1.65
C CYS A 278 -8.86 -4.30 -2.03
N ASP A 279 -9.77 -3.36 -2.32
CA ASP A 279 -11.13 -3.67 -2.78
C ASP A 279 -11.14 -4.51 -4.07
N SER A 280 -10.29 -4.15 -5.04
CA SER A 280 -10.16 -4.96 -6.27
C SER A 280 -9.71 -6.40 -6.00
N VAL A 281 -8.91 -6.68 -4.97
CA VAL A 281 -8.52 -8.05 -4.59
C VAL A 281 -9.69 -8.79 -3.93
N LEU A 282 -10.46 -8.10 -3.08
CA LEU A 282 -11.67 -8.66 -2.47
C LEU A 282 -12.71 -9.01 -3.52
N TYR A 283 -12.96 -8.11 -4.47
CA TYR A 283 -13.84 -8.33 -5.61
C TYR A 283 -13.47 -9.57 -6.42
N GLU A 284 -12.17 -9.74 -6.72
CA GLU A 284 -11.69 -10.94 -7.42
C GLU A 284 -11.90 -12.23 -6.61
N THR A 285 -11.90 -12.14 -5.28
CA THR A 285 -12.16 -13.28 -4.39
C THR A 285 -13.65 -13.65 -4.37
N GLU A 286 -14.56 -12.68 -4.36
CA GLU A 286 -16.01 -12.92 -4.51
C GLU A 286 -16.33 -13.61 -5.84
N HIS A 287 -15.64 -13.22 -6.91
CA HIS A 287 -15.76 -13.86 -8.21
C HIS A 287 -15.27 -15.31 -8.19
N ILE A 288 -14.17 -15.61 -7.49
CA ILE A 288 -13.70 -17.00 -7.32
C ILE A 288 -14.78 -17.84 -6.62
N LEU A 289 -15.37 -17.31 -5.55
CA LEU A 289 -16.45 -17.99 -4.81
C LEU A 289 -17.67 -18.23 -5.71
N THR A 290 -18.08 -17.23 -6.50
CA THR A 290 -19.18 -17.35 -7.47
C THR A 290 -18.91 -18.42 -8.53
N VAL A 291 -17.67 -18.50 -9.04
CA VAL A 291 -17.28 -19.54 -10.00
C VAL A 291 -17.21 -20.91 -9.33
N ALA A 292 -16.81 -21.01 -8.06
CA ALA A 292 -16.82 -22.25 -7.28
C ALA A 292 -18.25 -22.81 -7.13
N TYR A 293 -19.23 -21.99 -6.76
CA TYR A 293 -20.64 -22.40 -6.71
C TYR A 293 -21.18 -22.82 -8.09
N LYS A 294 -20.75 -22.16 -9.17
CA LYS A 294 -21.11 -22.60 -10.53
C LYS A 294 -20.54 -23.99 -10.85
N LEU A 295 -19.36 -24.32 -10.36
CA LEU A 295 -18.72 -25.62 -10.58
C LEU A 295 -19.51 -26.76 -9.91
N GLU A 296 -20.15 -26.49 -8.76
CA GLU A 296 -20.94 -27.48 -8.01
C GLU A 296 -22.07 -28.09 -8.82
N LYS A 297 -22.69 -27.29 -9.70
CA LYS A 297 -23.78 -27.72 -10.58
C LYS A 297 -23.35 -28.74 -11.65
N TYR A 298 -22.05 -28.83 -11.94
CA TYR A 298 -21.53 -29.65 -13.05
C TYR A 298 -20.71 -30.85 -12.58
N LEU A 299 -20.44 -30.99 -11.28
CA LEU A 299 -19.67 -32.11 -10.76
C LEU A 299 -20.57 -33.27 -10.33
N PRO A 300 -20.13 -34.54 -10.52
CA PRO A 300 -20.80 -35.70 -9.95
C PRO A 300 -20.71 -35.70 -8.41
N ASP A 301 -21.63 -36.40 -7.74
CA ASP A 301 -21.79 -36.34 -6.28
C ASP A 301 -20.53 -36.69 -5.49
N GLU A 302 -19.71 -37.64 -5.97
CA GLU A 302 -18.41 -37.98 -5.37
C GLU A 302 -17.44 -36.79 -5.31
N ASN A 303 -17.44 -35.94 -6.34
CA ASN A 303 -16.58 -34.76 -6.43
C ASN A 303 -17.21 -33.53 -5.76
N LYS A 304 -18.54 -33.52 -5.55
CA LYS A 304 -19.22 -32.43 -4.84
C LYS A 304 -18.76 -32.32 -3.39
N GLN A 305 -18.49 -33.43 -2.70
CA GLN A 305 -17.96 -33.38 -1.33
C GLN A 305 -16.63 -32.62 -1.26
N GLN A 306 -15.71 -32.89 -2.20
CA GLN A 306 -14.43 -32.18 -2.25
C GLN A 306 -14.58 -30.70 -2.61
N LEU A 307 -15.52 -30.38 -3.50
CA LEU A 307 -15.82 -28.99 -3.84
C LEU A 307 -16.46 -28.24 -2.67
N ASN A 308 -17.40 -28.85 -1.95
CA ASN A 308 -18.05 -28.24 -0.80
C ASN A 308 -17.05 -28.00 0.33
N ALA A 309 -16.13 -28.94 0.55
CA ALA A 309 -14.99 -28.71 1.44
C ALA A 309 -14.10 -27.55 0.96
N PHE A 310 -13.93 -27.36 -0.36
CA PHE A 310 -13.20 -26.21 -0.89
C PHE A 310 -13.98 -24.89 -0.72
N ILE A 311 -15.30 -24.88 -0.97
CA ILE A 311 -16.16 -23.71 -0.78
C ILE A 311 -16.15 -23.26 0.68
N ASN A 312 -16.31 -24.20 1.63
CA ASN A 312 -16.22 -23.90 3.06
C ASN A 312 -14.87 -23.29 3.41
N ILE A 313 -13.79 -23.81 2.82
CA ILE A 313 -12.46 -23.22 3.01
C ILE A 313 -12.38 -21.82 2.40
N LEU A 314 -12.96 -21.56 1.23
CA LEU A 314 -13.01 -20.22 0.64
C LEU A 314 -13.75 -19.22 1.55
N THR A 315 -14.89 -19.62 2.11
CA THR A 315 -15.70 -18.77 2.99
C THR A 315 -14.98 -18.51 4.32
N ASP A 316 -14.38 -19.54 4.91
CA ASP A 316 -13.68 -19.43 6.20
C ASP A 316 -12.33 -18.72 6.09
N ASN A 317 -11.77 -18.66 4.89
CA ASN A 317 -10.46 -18.07 4.59
C ASN A 317 -10.58 -16.88 3.63
N PHE A 318 -11.70 -16.15 3.69
CA PHE A 318 -11.86 -14.95 2.88
C PHE A 318 -10.76 -13.93 3.25
N PRO A 319 -10.01 -13.39 2.27
CA PRO A 319 -8.95 -12.42 2.56
C PRO A 319 -9.57 -11.18 3.20
N GLN A 320 -8.93 -10.68 4.25
CA GLN A 320 -9.33 -9.44 4.92
C GLN A 320 -8.14 -8.50 4.88
N PHE A 321 -8.30 -7.33 4.28
CA PHE A 321 -7.31 -6.26 4.40
C PHE A 321 -7.56 -5.48 5.68
N SER A 322 -6.48 -5.22 6.43
CA SER A 322 -6.59 -4.46 7.66
C SER A 322 -5.46 -3.45 7.83
N ALA A 323 -5.84 -2.21 8.13
CA ALA A 323 -4.90 -1.17 8.53
C ALA A 323 -4.61 -1.32 10.03
N ALA A 324 -3.51 -2.01 10.34
CA ALA A 324 -3.06 -2.33 11.70
C ALA A 324 -4.13 -3.01 12.58
N ARG A 325 -5.02 -3.82 11.96
CA ARG A 325 -6.14 -4.50 12.61
C ARG A 325 -7.25 -3.60 13.15
N PHE A 326 -7.19 -2.28 12.94
CA PHE A 326 -8.21 -1.33 13.41
C PHE A 326 -9.31 -1.09 12.37
N PHE A 327 -9.00 -1.18 11.09
CA PHE A 327 -9.99 -1.03 10.01
C PHE A 327 -10.14 -2.35 9.27
N PHE A 328 -11.35 -2.93 9.31
CA PHE A 328 -11.75 -3.98 8.39
C PHE A 328 -12.41 -3.32 7.18
N GLU A 329 -11.76 -3.41 6.03
CA GLU A 329 -12.12 -2.66 4.83
C GLU A 329 -13.48 -3.06 4.22
N ASN A 330 -14.10 -4.14 4.71
CA ASN A 330 -15.39 -4.63 4.19
C ASN A 330 -16.57 -3.67 4.42
N ASN A 331 -16.49 -2.73 5.37
CA ASN A 331 -17.61 -1.82 5.69
C ASN A 331 -17.30 -0.32 5.62
N THR A 332 -16.03 0.09 5.55
CA THR A 332 -15.68 1.52 5.71
C THR A 332 -16.01 2.35 4.47
N LEU A 333 -15.76 1.85 3.26
CA LEU A 333 -16.14 2.56 2.02
C LEU A 333 -17.67 2.58 1.79
N ARG A 334 -18.36 1.50 2.15
CA ARG A 334 -19.83 1.41 2.13
C ARG A 334 -20.51 2.29 3.19
N SER A 335 -19.85 2.53 4.33
CA SER A 335 -20.37 3.47 5.34
C SER A 335 -20.13 4.94 4.95
N PHE A 336 -19.08 5.25 4.19
CA PHE A 336 -18.82 6.62 3.70
C PHE A 336 -19.63 6.98 2.44
N PHE A 337 -19.96 6.00 1.61
CA PHE A 337 -20.87 6.17 0.47
C PHE A 337 -22.01 5.17 0.58
N PRO A 338 -23.08 5.47 1.35
CA PRO A 338 -24.28 4.66 1.33
C PRO A 338 -24.86 4.71 -0.09
N THR A 339 -24.70 3.64 -0.85
CA THR A 339 -25.52 3.43 -2.03
C THR A 339 -26.94 3.20 -1.52
N ASN A 340 -27.77 4.24 -1.60
CA ASN A 340 -29.20 4.16 -1.37
C ASN A 340 -29.75 3.02 -2.24
N LYS A 341 -30.03 1.89 -1.60
CA LYS A 341 -30.97 0.92 -2.15
C LYS A 341 -32.34 1.53 -1.88
N THR A 342 -32.86 2.25 -2.87
CA THR A 342 -34.30 2.46 -3.00
C THR A 342 -34.93 1.10 -3.25
N GLU A 343 -35.68 0.62 -2.26
CA GLU A 343 -36.69 -0.42 -2.45
C GLU A 343 -37.83 0.08 -3.34
#